data_AF-M4BNI4-F1
#
_entry.id   AF-M4BNI4-F1
#
_cell.length_a   1.000
_cell.length_b   1.000
_cell.length_c   1.000
_cell.angle_alpha   90.00
_cell.angle_beta   90.00
_cell.angle_gamma   90.00
#
_symmetry.space_group_name_H-M   'P 1'
#
loop_
_entity.id
_entity.type
_entity.pdbx_description
1 polymer ?
#
loop_
_entity_poly.entity_id
_entity_poly.type
_entity_poly.pdbx_seq_one_letter_code
_entity_poly.pdbx_strand_id
1 'polypeptide(L)'
;MEEKLKLQYSPFDTDWLDVTKLMSAAAKELKVGQLIHEDDFKLFDCMSAMELMDPMMDSGMLVDGVPIQSISARLENRSVLLEFSSARDVLATLDELFCCETGWLHGLPLAQSLLTNVYLHRDPLNTLWSQLVTPLESLVAGDADVRDILKKNVDCGPYP
;
A
#
# COMPACT_ATOMS: atom_id res chain seq x y z
N MET A 1 -6.98 36.10 -10.82
CA MET A 1 -7.25 35.36 -9.58
C MET A 1 -6.22 34.24 -9.56
N GLU A 2 -5.05 34.52 -8.99
CA GLU A 2 -3.94 33.57 -8.92
C GLU A 2 -4.22 32.63 -7.75
N GLU A 3 -4.63 31.39 -8.06
CA GLU A 3 -4.68 30.34 -7.06
C GLU A 3 -3.24 30.01 -6.65
N LYS A 4 -2.86 30.44 -5.45
CA LYS A 4 -1.64 29.99 -4.79
C LYS A 4 -1.78 28.48 -4.54
N LEU A 5 -1.12 27.69 -5.39
CA LEU A 5 -0.80 26.29 -5.10
C LEU A 5 -0.07 26.26 -3.76
N LYS A 6 -0.76 25.78 -2.72
CA LYS A 6 -0.15 25.48 -1.42
C LYS A 6 0.70 24.22 -1.60
N LEU A 7 1.95 24.39 -2.01
CA LEU A 7 2.94 23.33 -1.98
C LEU A 7 3.01 22.76 -0.56
N GLN A 8 2.87 21.44 -0.44
CA GLN A 8 2.94 20.77 0.84
C GLN A 8 4.32 20.98 1.48
N TYR A 9 4.26 21.34 2.76
CA TYR A 9 5.33 21.67 3.70
C TYR A 9 6.73 21.11 3.35
N SER A 10 7.62 21.99 2.92
CA SER A 10 9.07 21.75 2.96
C SER A 10 9.54 21.94 4.42
N PRO A 11 10.28 20.99 5.02
CA PRO A 11 10.88 21.18 6.35
C PRO A 11 11.98 22.26 6.35
N PHE A 12 12.33 22.80 5.18
CA PHE A 12 13.28 23.88 5.00
C PHE A 12 12.55 25.21 4.81
N ASP A 13 12.74 26.12 5.75
CA ASP A 13 12.28 27.52 5.69
C ASP A 13 13.14 28.26 4.65
N THR A 14 12.71 28.19 3.39
CA THR A 14 13.46 28.74 2.24
C THR A 14 12.48 29.50 1.36
N ASP A 15 12.89 30.70 0.93
CA ASP A 15 12.16 31.48 -0.06
C ASP A 15 12.26 30.79 -1.43
N TRP A 16 11.15 30.24 -1.92
CA TRP A 16 11.08 29.65 -3.25
C TRP A 16 10.83 30.72 -4.31
N LEU A 17 11.65 30.72 -5.36
CA LEU A 17 11.45 31.57 -6.53
C LEU A 17 10.79 30.76 -7.67
N ASP A 18 9.65 31.25 -8.18
CA ASP A 18 9.01 30.65 -9.35
C ASP A 18 9.81 30.96 -10.63
N VAL A 19 10.35 29.90 -11.24
CA VAL A 19 11.12 29.96 -12.49
C VAL A 19 10.37 29.38 -13.70
N THR A 20 9.06 29.10 -13.58
CA THR A 20 8.26 28.43 -14.62
C THR A 20 8.32 29.16 -15.96
N LYS A 21 8.17 30.50 -15.95
CA LYS A 21 8.22 31.32 -17.17
C LYS A 21 9.60 31.32 -17.82
N LEU A 22 10.65 31.36 -17.00
CA LEU A 22 12.04 31.31 -17.46
C LEU A 22 12.32 29.98 -18.18
N MET A 23 11.97 28.86 -17.53
CA MET A 23 12.17 27.52 -18.10
C MET A 23 11.36 27.31 -19.37
N SER A 24 10.10 27.77 -19.40
CA SER A 24 9.25 27.69 -20.60
C SER A 24 9.80 28.53 -21.76
N ALA A 25 10.39 29.70 -21.49
CA ALA A 25 11.03 30.51 -22.52
C ALA A 25 12.29 29.84 -23.07
N ALA A 26 13.19 29.37 -22.19
CA ALA A 26 14.41 28.67 -22.59
C ALA A 26 14.12 27.39 -23.39
N ALA A 27 13.12 26.61 -22.98
CA ALA A 27 12.72 25.39 -23.69
C ALA A 27 12.25 25.65 -25.13
N LYS A 28 11.65 26.81 -25.42
CA LYS A 28 11.20 27.18 -26.78
C LYS A 28 12.34 27.50 -27.73
N GLU A 29 13.53 27.81 -27.21
CA GLU A 29 14.72 28.08 -28.03
C GLU A 29 15.40 26.79 -28.51
N LEU A 30 15.09 25.65 -27.89
CA LEU A 30 15.60 24.33 -28.29
C LEU A 30 15.00 23.90 -29.64
N LYS A 31 15.88 23.46 -30.55
CA LYS A 31 15.49 22.84 -31.81
C LYS A 31 15.16 21.37 -31.61
N VAL A 32 14.38 20.81 -32.53
CA VAL A 32 14.08 19.38 -32.55
C VAL A 32 15.37 18.57 -32.52
N GLY A 33 15.46 17.62 -31.58
CA GLY A 33 16.63 16.77 -31.37
C GLY A 33 17.69 17.34 -30.43
N GLN A 34 17.50 18.55 -29.89
CA GLN A 34 18.38 19.09 -28.84
C GLN A 34 17.87 18.72 -27.45
N LEU A 35 18.81 18.39 -26.56
CA LEU A 35 18.57 18.08 -25.16
C LEU A 35 19.64 18.78 -24.32
N ILE A 36 19.23 19.46 -23.25
CA ILE A 36 20.16 20.01 -22.26
C ILE A 36 20.30 18.95 -21.16
N HIS A 37 21.51 18.46 -20.96
CA HIS A 37 21.84 17.51 -19.93
C HIS A 37 23.29 17.71 -19.48
N GLU A 38 23.68 17.06 -18.39
CA GLU A 38 25.04 17.05 -17.89
C GLU A 38 25.90 16.05 -18.69
N ASP A 39 27.23 16.23 -18.72
CA ASP A 39 28.11 15.48 -19.65
C ASP A 39 28.08 13.95 -19.42
N ASP A 40 27.85 13.49 -18.19
CA ASP A 40 27.80 12.06 -17.85
C ASP A 40 26.40 11.44 -18.00
N PHE A 41 25.41 12.21 -18.46
CA PHE A 41 24.03 11.75 -18.62
C PHE A 41 23.88 10.75 -19.78
N LYS A 42 23.26 9.61 -19.49
CA LYS A 42 23.00 8.55 -20.47
C LYS A 42 21.51 8.41 -20.73
N LEU A 43 21.12 8.48 -22.00
CA LEU A 43 19.73 8.26 -22.43
C LEU A 43 19.21 6.86 -22.05
N PHE A 44 20.10 5.88 -21.92
CA PHE A 44 19.73 4.53 -21.49
C PHE A 44 19.14 4.53 -20.07
N ASP A 45 19.69 5.33 -19.16
CA ASP A 45 19.21 5.40 -17.78
C ASP A 45 17.79 6.00 -17.73
N CYS A 46 17.48 6.91 -18.67
CA CYS A 46 16.16 7.51 -18.83
C CYS A 46 15.08 6.53 -19.29
N MET A 47 15.46 5.40 -19.89
CA MET A 47 14.47 4.39 -20.34
C MET A 47 13.72 3.75 -19.16
N SER A 48 14.26 3.85 -17.94
CA SER A 48 13.61 3.42 -16.70
C SER A 48 12.93 4.55 -15.92
N ALA A 49 12.97 5.78 -16.44
CA ALA A 49 12.32 6.91 -15.77
C ALA A 49 10.80 6.73 -15.74
N MET A 50 10.19 7.06 -14.61
CA MET A 50 8.74 7.07 -14.47
C MET A 50 8.16 8.32 -15.14
N GLU A 51 7.14 8.14 -15.97
CA GLU A 51 6.38 9.24 -16.58
C GLU A 51 5.16 9.54 -15.73
N LEU A 52 5.06 10.78 -15.23
CA LEU A 52 3.91 11.22 -14.45
C LEU A 52 2.69 11.39 -15.35
N MET A 53 1.50 11.07 -14.83
CA MET A 53 0.23 11.12 -15.55
C MET A 53 0.14 10.19 -16.76
N ASP A 54 0.97 9.15 -16.82
CA ASP A 54 0.80 8.05 -17.76
C ASP A 54 0.05 6.87 -17.07
N PRO A 55 -1.03 6.32 -17.67
CA PRO A 55 -1.85 5.28 -17.02
C PRO A 55 -1.11 3.97 -16.72
N MET A 56 -0.02 3.68 -17.44
CA MET A 56 0.74 2.43 -17.32
C MET A 56 2.01 2.60 -16.49
N MET A 57 2.56 3.82 -16.43
CA MET A 57 3.83 4.12 -15.74
C MET A 57 3.62 4.80 -14.38
N ASP A 58 2.53 5.56 -14.21
CA ASP A 58 2.25 6.31 -12.98
C ASP A 58 1.23 5.58 -12.10
N SER A 59 1.74 4.93 -11.04
CA SER A 59 0.86 4.31 -10.02
C SER A 59 -0.03 5.31 -9.27
N GLY A 60 0.29 6.61 -9.29
CA GLY A 60 -0.54 7.68 -8.74
C GLY A 60 -1.65 8.14 -9.68
N MET A 61 -1.64 7.70 -10.94
CA MET A 61 -2.71 8.01 -11.87
C MET A 61 -3.96 7.20 -11.53
N LEU A 62 -5.07 7.91 -11.35
CA LEU A 62 -6.35 7.27 -11.05
C LEU A 62 -6.89 6.59 -12.30
N VAL A 63 -6.77 5.27 -12.37
CA VAL A 63 -7.52 4.46 -13.33
C VAL A 63 -8.98 4.46 -12.87
N ASP A 64 -9.88 4.92 -13.74
CA ASP A 64 -11.34 5.03 -13.48
C ASP A 64 -11.77 6.02 -12.38
N GLY A 65 -10.90 6.95 -11.99
CA GLY A 65 -11.24 8.04 -11.07
C GLY A 65 -11.43 7.61 -9.60
N VAL A 66 -11.11 6.37 -9.25
CA VAL A 66 -11.18 5.89 -7.87
C VAL A 66 -9.85 6.20 -7.16
N PRO A 67 -9.85 7.02 -6.09
CA PRO A 67 -8.63 7.33 -5.36
C PRO A 67 -8.04 6.07 -4.71
N ILE A 68 -6.72 5.89 -4.85
CA ILE A 68 -6.00 4.82 -4.17
C ILE A 68 -6.07 5.09 -2.66
N GLN A 69 -6.75 4.20 -1.95
CA GLN A 69 -6.87 4.29 -0.50
C GLN A 69 -5.65 3.66 0.17
N SER A 70 -5.04 4.40 1.10
CA SER A 70 -4.01 3.82 1.97
C SER A 70 -4.61 2.69 2.83
N ILE A 71 -3.76 1.78 3.28
CA ILE A 71 -4.18 0.67 4.15
C ILE A 71 -4.82 1.19 5.44
N SER A 72 -4.25 2.25 6.02
CA SER A 72 -4.80 2.89 7.21
C SER A 72 -6.20 3.47 6.97
N ALA A 73 -6.43 4.13 5.82
CA ALA A 73 -7.77 4.62 5.45
C ALA A 73 -8.77 3.46 5.24
N ARG A 74 -8.33 2.34 4.65
CA ARG A 74 -9.16 1.14 4.49
C ARG A 74 -9.52 0.50 5.83
N LEU A 75 -8.62 0.54 6.81
CA LEU A 75 -8.88 0.08 8.18
C LEU A 75 -9.90 0.97 8.88
N GLU A 76 -9.73 2.29 8.82
CA GLU A 76 -10.68 3.26 9.40
C GLU A 76 -12.09 3.10 8.81
N ASN A 77 -12.16 2.88 7.49
CA ASN A 77 -13.41 2.65 6.77
C ASN A 77 -13.96 1.22 6.91
N ARG A 78 -13.36 0.36 7.75
CA ARG A 78 -13.75 -1.05 7.96
C ARG A 78 -13.85 -1.86 6.66
N SER A 79 -13.07 -1.49 5.66
CA SER A 79 -13.00 -2.17 4.35
C SER A 79 -12.04 -3.37 4.35
N VAL A 80 -11.34 -3.60 5.46
CA VAL A 80 -10.50 -4.77 5.70
C VAL A 80 -11.21 -5.67 6.72
N LEU A 81 -11.41 -6.93 6.37
CA LEU A 81 -12.05 -7.90 7.25
C LEU A 81 -11.07 -8.35 8.34
N LEU A 82 -11.25 -7.88 9.57
CA LEU A 82 -10.39 -8.26 10.70
C LEU A 82 -11.01 -9.34 11.59
N GLU A 83 -12.29 -9.66 11.38
CA GLU A 83 -13.01 -10.70 12.10
C GLU A 83 -13.59 -11.68 11.08
N PHE A 84 -13.23 -12.95 11.19
CA PHE A 84 -13.74 -13.98 10.29
C PHE A 84 -14.97 -14.64 10.92
N SER A 85 -16.10 -14.58 10.25
CA SER A 85 -17.37 -15.16 10.73
C SER A 85 -17.43 -16.68 10.52
N SER A 86 -16.56 -17.23 9.67
CA SER A 86 -16.51 -18.65 9.32
C SER A 86 -15.09 -19.15 9.11
N ALA A 87 -14.83 -20.39 9.51
CA ALA A 87 -13.57 -21.07 9.21
C ALA A 87 -13.29 -21.17 7.70
N ARG A 88 -14.35 -21.16 6.87
CA ARG A 88 -14.22 -21.12 5.40
C ARG A 88 -13.49 -19.87 4.93
N ASP A 89 -13.79 -18.71 5.51
CA ASP A 89 -13.24 -17.43 5.06
C ASP A 89 -11.76 -17.29 5.45
N VAL A 90 -11.40 -17.87 6.60
CA VAL A 90 -9.99 -18.02 7.03
C VAL A 90 -9.24 -18.90 6.03
N LEU A 91 -9.78 -20.08 5.70
CA LEU A 91 -9.15 -20.99 4.75
C LEU A 91 -9.02 -20.38 3.35
N ALA A 92 -10.05 -19.69 2.87
CA ALA A 92 -9.99 -19.00 1.58
C ALA A 92 -8.91 -17.90 1.56
N THR A 93 -8.77 -17.16 2.66
CA THR A 93 -7.72 -16.12 2.78
C THR A 93 -6.32 -16.73 2.80
N LEU A 94 -6.14 -17.86 3.49
CA LEU A 94 -4.87 -18.59 3.52
C LEU A 94 -4.53 -19.22 2.15
N ASP A 95 -5.52 -19.77 1.46
CA ASP A 95 -5.36 -20.33 0.12
C ASP A 95 -4.88 -19.27 -0.87
N GLU A 96 -5.49 -18.07 -0.85
CA GLU A 96 -5.06 -16.95 -1.67
C GLU A 96 -3.65 -16.46 -1.32
N LEU A 97 -3.27 -16.47 -0.04
CA LEU A 97 -1.91 -16.16 0.39
C LEU A 97 -0.89 -17.16 -0.19
N PHE A 98 -1.20 -18.46 -0.17
CA PHE A 98 -0.33 -19.48 -0.74
C PHE A 98 -0.24 -19.39 -2.27
N CYS A 99 -1.34 -19.03 -2.95
CA CYS A 99 -1.32 -18.70 -4.38
C CYS A 99 -0.39 -17.52 -4.67
N CYS A 100 -0.48 -16.44 -3.88
CA CYS A 100 0.42 -15.29 -3.99
C CYS A 100 1.88 -15.66 -3.74
N GLU A 101 2.17 -16.48 -2.72
CA GLU A 101 3.51 -16.96 -2.42
C GLU A 101 4.08 -17.80 -3.58
N THR A 102 3.28 -18.73 -4.10
CA THR A 102 3.66 -19.57 -5.24
C THR A 102 3.95 -18.70 -6.47
N GLY A 103 3.12 -17.70 -6.74
CA GLY A 103 3.33 -16.73 -7.81
C GLY A 103 4.66 -15.97 -7.66
N TRP A 104 4.99 -15.52 -6.45
CA TRP A 104 6.28 -14.89 -6.16
C TRP A 104 7.45 -15.84 -6.40
N LEU A 105 7.37 -17.09 -5.93
CA LEU A 105 8.39 -18.12 -6.14
C LEU A 105 8.59 -18.46 -7.63
N HIS A 106 7.56 -18.26 -8.46
CA HIS A 106 7.63 -18.40 -9.92
C HIS A 106 8.15 -17.14 -10.64
N GLY A 107 8.52 -16.08 -9.91
CA GLY A 107 9.17 -14.89 -10.46
C GLY A 107 8.24 -13.69 -10.67
N LEU A 108 7.00 -13.73 -10.17
CA LEU A 108 6.17 -12.52 -10.13
C LEU A 108 6.79 -11.49 -9.15
N PRO A 109 6.73 -10.18 -9.47
CA PRO A 109 7.20 -9.16 -8.55
C PRO A 109 6.48 -9.22 -7.20
N LEU A 110 7.23 -8.96 -6.12
CA LEU A 110 6.71 -9.02 -4.76
C LEU A 110 5.52 -8.05 -4.55
N ALA A 111 5.63 -6.85 -5.12
CA ALA A 111 4.59 -5.82 -5.08
C ALA A 111 3.28 -6.24 -5.78
N GLN A 112 3.37 -7.15 -6.75
CA GLN A 112 2.25 -7.64 -7.57
C GLN A 112 1.74 -9.02 -7.14
N SER A 113 2.34 -9.62 -6.12
CA SER A 113 1.98 -10.94 -5.59
C SER A 113 1.72 -10.85 -4.08
N LEU A 114 2.70 -11.20 -3.24
CA LEU A 114 2.54 -11.24 -1.78
C LEU A 114 2.03 -9.92 -1.20
N LEU A 115 2.61 -8.77 -1.59
CA LEU A 115 2.23 -7.48 -0.98
C LEU A 115 0.86 -6.96 -1.44
N THR A 116 0.17 -7.68 -2.33
CA THR A 116 -1.26 -7.43 -2.61
C THR A 116 -2.14 -7.88 -1.45
N ASN A 117 -1.69 -8.85 -0.63
CA ASN A 117 -2.41 -9.31 0.55
C ASN A 117 -2.35 -8.24 1.65
N VAL A 118 -3.52 -7.70 1.99
CA VAL A 118 -3.67 -6.64 3.01
C VAL A 118 -3.17 -7.07 4.40
N TYR A 119 -3.25 -8.35 4.73
CA TYR A 119 -2.88 -8.89 6.05
C TYR A 119 -1.36 -9.01 6.26
N LEU A 120 -0.55 -8.90 5.21
CA LEU A 120 0.92 -8.85 5.33
C LEU A 120 1.44 -7.45 5.68
N HIS A 121 0.58 -6.45 5.67
CA HIS A 121 0.96 -5.09 6.03
C HIS A 121 0.92 -4.89 7.54
N ARG A 122 1.74 -3.96 8.03
CA ARG A 122 1.99 -3.74 9.46
C ARG A 122 0.71 -3.52 10.27
N ASP A 123 -0.17 -2.62 9.83
CA ASP A 123 -1.33 -2.21 10.64
C ASP A 123 -2.37 -3.34 10.76
N PRO A 124 -2.81 -4.01 9.68
CA PRO A 124 -3.70 -5.17 9.78
C PRO A 124 -3.08 -6.32 10.56
N LEU A 125 -1.80 -6.63 10.31
CA LEU A 125 -1.10 -7.73 10.99
C LEU A 125 -1.03 -7.50 12.51
N ASN A 126 -0.65 -6.30 12.94
CA ASN A 126 -0.59 -5.96 14.37
C ASN A 126 -1.97 -6.02 15.02
N THR A 127 -3.01 -5.62 14.29
CA THR A 127 -4.39 -5.69 14.79
C THR A 127 -4.81 -7.14 15.00
N LEU A 128 -4.60 -8.01 14.01
CA LEU A 128 -4.87 -9.45 14.13
C LEU A 128 -4.04 -10.10 15.25
N TRP A 129 -2.77 -9.75 15.36
CA TRP A 129 -1.90 -10.24 16.42
C TRP A 129 -2.42 -9.87 17.82
N SER A 130 -2.85 -8.63 18.01
CA SER A 130 -3.41 -8.17 19.29
C SER A 130 -4.67 -8.94 19.71
N GLN A 131 -5.51 -9.32 18.74
CA GLN A 131 -6.69 -10.16 18.97
C GLN A 131 -6.34 -11.60 19.33
N LEU A 132 -5.16 -12.09 18.93
CA LEU A 132 -4.74 -13.47 19.16
C LEU A 132 -3.93 -13.63 20.46
N VAL A 133 -3.15 -12.60 20.84
CA VAL A 133 -2.39 -12.57 22.10
C VAL A 133 -3.30 -12.40 23.32
N THR A 134 -4.36 -11.60 23.22
CA THR A 134 -5.29 -11.38 24.34
C THR A 134 -5.95 -12.67 24.86
N PRO A 135 -6.40 -13.61 24.00
CA PRO A 135 -6.80 -14.96 24.41
C PRO A 135 -5.66 -15.80 24.99
N LEU A 136 -4.43 -15.68 24.46
CA LEU A 136 -3.31 -16.53 24.88
C LEU A 136 -2.80 -16.21 26.28
N GLU A 137 -2.76 -14.93 26.67
CA GLU A 137 -2.44 -14.52 28.05
C GLU A 137 -3.43 -15.11 29.06
N SER A 138 -4.72 -15.17 28.69
CA SER A 138 -5.76 -15.79 29.51
C SER A 138 -5.59 -17.31 29.68
N LEU A 139 -4.93 -17.97 28.71
CA LEU A 139 -4.63 -19.41 28.74
C LEU A 139 -3.38 -19.75 29.57
N VAL A 140 -2.49 -18.78 29.81
CA VAL A 140 -1.25 -18.95 30.59
C VAL A 140 -1.47 -18.70 32.08
N ALA A 141 -2.62 -18.12 32.47
CA ALA A 141 -3.02 -18.03 33.88
C ALA A 141 -3.16 -19.46 34.45
N GLY A 142 -2.43 -19.77 35.53
CA GLY A 142 -2.16 -21.14 35.99
C GLY A 142 -3.37 -22.04 36.33
N ASP A 143 -4.57 -21.48 36.40
CA ASP A 143 -5.82 -22.19 36.76
C ASP A 143 -6.84 -22.26 35.60
N ALA A 144 -6.43 -21.86 34.40
CA ALA A 144 -7.31 -21.74 33.23
C ALA A 144 -7.55 -23.09 32.52
N ASP A 145 -8.79 -23.59 32.53
CA ASP A 145 -9.18 -24.70 31.65
C ASP A 145 -9.29 -24.19 30.20
N VAL A 146 -8.35 -24.64 29.37
CA VAL A 146 -8.25 -24.32 27.93
C VAL A 146 -9.57 -24.56 27.20
N ARG A 147 -10.35 -25.58 27.59
CA ARG A 147 -11.61 -25.92 26.91
C ARG A 147 -12.72 -24.90 27.17
N ASP A 148 -12.76 -24.32 28.37
CA ASP A 148 -13.78 -23.33 28.74
C ASP A 148 -13.47 -21.95 28.13
N ILE A 149 -12.18 -21.62 27.99
CA ILE A 149 -11.73 -20.40 27.32
C ILE A 149 -11.97 -20.51 25.81
N LEU A 150 -11.68 -21.66 25.20
CA LEU A 150 -11.98 -21.89 23.78
C LEU A 150 -13.48 -21.88 23.52
N LYS A 151 -14.32 -22.45 24.39
CA LYS A 151 -15.78 -22.36 24.26
C LYS A 151 -16.31 -20.93 24.36
N LYS A 152 -15.72 -20.07 25.21
CA LYS A 152 -16.12 -18.66 25.33
C LYS A 152 -15.71 -17.80 24.14
N ASN A 153 -14.55 -18.10 23.54
CA ASN A 153 -13.94 -17.26 22.49
C ASN A 153 -14.17 -17.79 21.08
N VAL A 154 -14.51 -19.06 20.93
CA VAL A 154 -14.77 -19.76 19.66
C VAL A 154 -16.22 -20.25 19.61
N ASP A 155 -17.15 -19.58 20.30
CA ASP A 155 -18.58 -19.92 20.26
C ASP A 155 -19.15 -19.59 18.86
N CYS A 156 -18.76 -20.38 17.86
CA CYS A 156 -19.56 -20.59 16.68
C CYS A 156 -20.80 -21.35 17.18
N GLY A 157 -21.90 -20.61 17.35
CA GLY A 157 -23.20 -21.22 17.61
C GLY A 157 -23.50 -22.37 16.63
N PRO A 158 -24.44 -23.26 16.96
CA PRO A 158 -24.69 -24.45 16.14
C PRO A 158 -24.98 -24.01 14.71
N TYR A 159 -24.14 -24.48 13.78
CA TYR A 159 -24.27 -24.24 12.34
C TYR A 159 -25.72 -24.49 11.88
N PRO A 160 -26.31 -23.63 11.02
CA PRO A 160 -27.49 -24.00 10.24
C PRO A 160 -27.14 -25.03 9.15
#